data_AF-T0HEC6-F1
#
_entry.id   AF-T0HEC6-F1
#
_cell.length_a   1.000
_cell.length_b   1.000
_cell.length_c   1.000
_cell.angle_alpha   90.00
_cell.angle_beta   90.00
_cell.angle_gamma   90.00
#
_symmetry.space_group_name_H-M   'P 1'
#
loop_
_entity.id
_entity.type
_entity.pdbx_description
1 polymer ?
#
loop_
_entity_poly.entity_id
_entity_poly.type
_entity_poly.pdbx_seq_one_letter_code
_entity_poly.pdbx_strand_id
1 'polypeptide(L)'
;MSRHPVTVRSADATDTDATIGYDPPMRTYFLQAFEDPKSDDPGLWLGTRLEEYPDLAGLVAAAGAKGYTLDGLTDGVIADMAREAAIPSRPSLAERCGWPLR
;
A
#
# COMPACT_ATOMS: atom_id res chain seq x y z
N MET A 1 -3.71 -2.72 10.36
CA MET A 1 -2.86 -2.25 9.28
C MET A 1 -1.42 -2.52 9.67
N SER A 2 -0.88 -3.62 9.17
CA SER A 2 0.55 -3.89 9.20
C SER A 2 1.30 -2.84 8.37
N ARG A 3 2.53 -2.53 8.81
CA ARG A 3 3.46 -1.64 8.13
C ARG A 3 4.81 -2.34 8.13
N HIS A 4 5.32 -2.65 6.94
CA HIS A 4 6.59 -3.32 6.75
C HIS A 4 7.57 -2.37 6.08
N PRO A 5 8.80 -2.23 6.63
CA PRO A 5 9.83 -1.46 5.97
C PRO A 5 10.26 -2.15 4.68
N VAL A 6 10.40 -1.36 3.62
CA VAL A 6 10.90 -1.76 2.31
C VAL A 6 11.84 -0.68 1.80
N THR A 7 12.69 -1.03 0.83
CA THR A 7 13.48 -0.03 0.11
C THR A 7 12.79 0.28 -1.21
N VAL A 8 12.55 1.56 -1.49
CA VAL A 8 12.03 2.05 -2.77
C VAL A 8 13.13 2.81 -3.49
N ARG A 9 13.35 2.48 -4.76
CA ARG A 9 14.34 3.13 -5.62
C ARG A 9 13.68 3.73 -6.83
N SER A 10 14.15 4.90 -7.24
CA SER A 10 13.91 5.52 -8.55
C SER A 10 15.24 5.82 -9.23
N ALA A 11 15.21 6.44 -10.41
CA ALA A 11 16.42 6.91 -11.08
C ALA A 11 17.16 7.99 -10.27
N ASP A 12 16.43 8.79 -9.49
CA ASP A 12 16.94 10.01 -8.86
C ASP A 12 17.14 9.86 -7.34
N ALA A 13 16.50 8.88 -6.71
CA ALA A 13 16.49 8.75 -5.25
C ALA A 13 16.34 7.28 -4.80
N THR A 14 16.77 7.03 -3.57
CA THR A 14 16.52 5.77 -2.85
C THR A 14 16.02 6.11 -1.46
N ASP A 15 14.90 5.51 -1.09
CA ASP A 15 14.33 5.55 0.25
C ASP A 15 14.45 4.17 0.88
N THR A 16 15.23 4.07 1.96
CA THR A 16 15.46 2.83 2.70
C THR A 16 14.43 2.58 3.80
N ASP A 17 13.62 3.59 4.13
CA ASP A 17 12.66 3.58 5.24
C ASP A 17 11.20 3.68 4.73
N ALA A 18 10.99 3.41 3.44
CA ALA A 18 9.66 3.34 2.84
C ALA A 18 8.81 2.25 3.50
N THR A 19 7.50 2.43 3.48
CA THR A 19 6.54 1.53 4.14
C THR A 19 5.57 0.93 3.15
N ILE A 20 5.37 -0.38 3.22
CA ILE A 20 4.33 -1.11 2.50
C ILE A 20 3.41 -1.84 3.49
N GLY A 21 2.15 -2.06 3.13
CA GLY A 21 1.23 -2.83 3.96
C GLY A 21 -0.11 -3.11 3.27
N TYR A 22 -1.02 -3.71 4.03
CA TYR A 22 -2.43 -3.83 3.67
C TYR A 22 -3.31 -3.07 4.65
N ASP A 23 -4.22 -2.26 4.13
CA ASP A 23 -5.20 -1.49 4.90
C ASP A 23 -6.56 -2.21 4.85
N PRO A 24 -7.01 -2.88 5.94
CA PRO A 24 -8.28 -3.62 5.93
C PRO A 24 -9.53 -2.76 5.74
N PRO A 25 -9.67 -1.58 6.39
CA PRO A 25 -10.74 -0.63 6.08
C PRO A 25 -10.81 -0.22 4.61
N MET A 26 -9.66 0.03 3.98
CA MET A 26 -9.56 0.46 2.59
C MET A 26 -9.51 -0.70 1.58
N ARG A 27 -9.35 -1.95 2.05
CA ARG A 27 -9.25 -3.17 1.22
C ARG A 27 -8.21 -3.06 0.11
N THR A 28 -7.10 -2.41 0.43
CA THR A 28 -6.05 -2.13 -0.55
C THR A 28 -4.69 -2.35 0.09
N TYR A 29 -3.77 -2.86 -0.72
CA TYR A 29 -2.35 -2.70 -0.44
C TYR A 29 -1.96 -1.24 -0.66
N PHE A 30 -1.03 -0.74 0.15
CA PHE A 30 -0.53 0.63 0.06
C PHE A 30 1.00 0.66 0.08
N LEU A 31 1.56 1.70 -0.53
CA LEU A 31 2.99 2.01 -0.52
C LEU A 31 3.17 3.50 -0.22
N GLN A 32 4.00 3.81 0.76
CA GLN A 32 4.40 5.17 1.11
C GLN A 32 5.93 5.25 1.06
N ALA A 33 6.47 6.20 0.30
CA ALA A 33 7.90 6.43 0.19
C ALA A 33 8.22 7.92 0.01
N PHE A 34 9.46 8.29 0.29
CA PHE A 34 9.99 9.64 0.24
C PHE A 34 9.20 10.57 1.16
N GLU A 35 9.04 10.18 2.43
CA GLU A 35 8.38 11.00 3.45
C GLU A 35 9.16 12.32 3.65
N ASP A 36 8.45 13.45 3.67
CA ASP A 36 9.04 14.76 3.92
C ASP A 36 8.77 15.17 5.38
N PRO A 37 9.80 15.34 6.23
CA PRO A 37 9.59 15.74 7.62
C PRO A 37 8.95 17.13 7.79
N LYS A 38 8.80 17.92 6.71
CA LYS A 38 8.19 19.25 6.71
C LYS A 38 6.81 19.28 6.05
N SER A 39 6.38 18.19 5.41
CA SER A 39 5.13 18.10 4.66
C SER A 39 4.41 16.80 5.01
N ASP A 40 3.10 16.88 5.24
CA ASP A 40 2.27 15.68 5.42
C ASP A 40 2.04 14.89 4.11
N ASP A 41 2.60 15.36 2.98
CA ASP A 41 2.50 14.72 1.67
C ASP A 41 3.82 14.04 1.29
N PRO A 42 3.87 12.69 1.27
CA PRO A 42 5.05 11.95 0.86
C PRO A 42 5.27 12.04 -0.67
N GLY A 43 6.51 11.92 -1.11
CA GLY A 43 6.84 11.95 -2.54
C GLY A 43 6.22 10.80 -3.35
N LEU A 44 5.81 9.70 -2.69
CA LEU A 44 5.02 8.62 -3.27
C LEU A 44 4.00 8.10 -2.26
N TRP A 45 2.73 8.09 -2.66
CA TRP A 45 1.65 7.40 -1.94
C TRP A 45 0.72 6.66 -2.92
N LEU A 46 0.64 5.34 -2.79
CA LEU A 46 -0.30 4.47 -3.51
C LEU A 46 -1.22 3.77 -2.51
N GLY A 47 -2.45 3.46 -2.91
CA GLY A 47 -3.42 2.76 -2.07
C GLY A 47 -4.16 3.71 -1.14
N THR A 48 -4.52 4.89 -1.65
CA THR A 48 -5.24 5.94 -0.89
C THR A 48 -6.75 5.87 -1.11
N ARG A 49 -7.21 5.02 -2.04
CA ARG A 49 -8.63 4.83 -2.38
C ARG A 49 -9.11 3.44 -2.02
N LEU A 50 -10.41 3.33 -1.80
CA LEU A 50 -11.06 2.06 -1.47
C LEU A 50 -10.85 1.09 -2.63
N GLU A 51 -10.34 -0.10 -2.33
CA GLU A 51 -10.10 -1.18 -3.30
C GLU A 51 -9.18 -0.78 -4.48
N GLU A 52 -8.29 0.21 -4.31
CA GLU A 52 -7.41 0.70 -5.39
C GLU A 52 -6.45 -0.38 -5.90
N TYR A 53 -5.82 -1.11 -4.97
CA TYR A 53 -4.91 -2.23 -5.24
C TYR A 53 -5.32 -3.41 -4.35
N PRO A 54 -6.30 -4.22 -4.76
CA PRO A 54 -6.78 -5.35 -3.96
C PRO A 54 -5.76 -6.51 -3.91
N ASP A 55 -4.75 -6.48 -4.77
CA ASP A 55 -3.67 -7.45 -4.83
C ASP A 55 -2.28 -6.78 -4.81
N LEU A 56 -1.31 -7.42 -4.15
CA LEU A 56 0.05 -6.90 -4.00
C LEU A 56 0.75 -6.73 -5.35
N ALA A 57 0.48 -7.61 -6.32
CA ALA A 57 1.11 -7.55 -7.63
C ALA A 57 0.70 -6.29 -8.40
N GLY A 58 -0.58 -5.89 -8.30
CA GLY A 58 -1.12 -4.66 -8.86
C GLY A 58 -0.44 -3.42 -8.28
N LEU A 59 -0.24 -3.37 -6.96
CA LEU A 59 0.51 -2.29 -6.31
C LEU A 59 1.96 -2.21 -6.83
N VAL A 60 2.66 -3.34 -6.89
CA VAL A 60 4.06 -3.40 -7.36
C VAL A 60 4.16 -3.01 -8.84
N ALA A 61 3.22 -3.45 -9.67
CA ALA A 61 3.16 -3.07 -11.08
C ALA A 61 2.89 -1.56 -11.24
N ALA A 62 2.01 -0.96 -10.43
CA ALA A 62 1.74 0.47 -10.45
C ALA A 62 2.96 1.30 -10.01
N ALA A 63 3.70 0.84 -9.00
CA ALA A 63 4.97 1.44 -8.60
C ALA A 63 6.00 1.36 -9.75
N GLY A 64 6.13 0.19 -10.39
CA GLY A 64 7.00 -0.02 -11.55
C GLY A 64 6.66 0.88 -12.74
N ALA A 65 5.38 1.05 -13.05
CA ALA A 65 4.92 1.94 -14.11
C ALA A 65 5.24 3.43 -13.85
N LYS A 66 5.42 3.80 -12.57
CA LYS A 66 5.87 5.13 -12.15
C LYS A 66 7.40 5.24 -12.06
N GLY A 67 8.14 4.19 -12.41
CA GLY A 67 9.61 4.17 -12.40
C GLY A 67 10.23 3.79 -11.05
N TYR A 68 9.45 3.17 -10.15
CA TYR A 68 9.93 2.73 -8.84
C TYR A 68 10.13 1.22 -8.77
N THR A 69 11.21 0.79 -8.10
CA THR A 69 11.45 -0.62 -7.78
C THR A 69 11.46 -0.82 -6.27
N LEU A 70 10.91 -1.94 -5.81
CA LEU A 70 10.81 -2.29 -4.40
C LEU A 70 11.77 -3.45 -4.08
N ASP A 71 12.55 -3.29 -3.02
CA ASP A 71 13.33 -4.35 -2.38
C ASP A 71 12.81 -4.61 -0.96
N GLY A 72 13.09 -5.79 -0.40
CA GLY A 72 12.71 -6.14 0.98
C GLY A 72 11.37 -6.87 1.14
N LEU A 73 10.70 -7.20 0.03
CA LEU A 73 9.51 -8.07 0.01
C LEU A 73 9.88 -9.54 0.24
N THR A 74 10.25 -9.87 1.49
CA THR A 74 10.52 -11.25 1.90
C THR A 74 9.23 -12.07 1.97
N ASP A 75 9.33 -13.40 1.85
CA ASP A 75 8.18 -14.31 1.98
C ASP A 75 7.41 -14.10 3.30
N GLY A 76 8.11 -13.76 4.38
CA GLY A 76 7.50 -13.47 5.68
C GLY A 76 6.64 -12.20 5.65
N VAL A 77 7.13 -11.13 5.04
CA VAL A 77 6.40 -9.86 4.86
C VAL A 77 5.18 -10.06 3.95
N ILE A 78 5.36 -10.76 2.83
CA ILE A 78 4.26 -11.07 1.90
C ILE A 78 3.18 -11.90 2.61
N ALA A 79 3.59 -12.93 3.35
CA ALA A 79 2.66 -13.79 4.07
C ALA A 79 1.92 -13.04 5.20
N ASP A 80 2.56 -12.08 5.86
CA ASP A 80 1.90 -11.28 6.90
C ASP A 80 0.81 -10.37 6.30
N MET A 81 1.13 -9.61 5.25
CA MET A 81 0.15 -8.79 4.55
C MET A 81 -0.99 -9.63 3.95
N ALA A 82 -0.68 -10.80 3.39
CA ALA A 82 -1.69 -11.70 2.83
C ALA A 82 -2.63 -12.25 3.91
N ARG A 83 -2.11 -12.55 5.11
CA ARG A 83 -2.95 -12.95 6.26
C ARG A 83 -3.89 -11.83 6.65
N GLU A 84 -3.41 -10.60 6.68
CA GLU A 84 -4.25 -9.43 7.00
C GLU A 84 -5.33 -9.22 5.93
N ALA A 85 -4.98 -9.37 4.65
CA ALA A 85 -5.92 -9.28 3.53
C ALA A 85 -6.98 -10.38 3.52
N ALA A 86 -6.68 -11.55 4.07
CA ALA A 86 -7.61 -12.66 4.18
C ALA A 86 -8.64 -12.49 5.31
N ILE A 87 -8.44 -11.56 6.24
CA ILE A 87 -9.42 -11.28 7.29
C ILE A 87 -10.60 -10.53 6.65
N PRO A 88 -11.83 -11.05 6.72
CA PRO A 88 -12.98 -10.37 6.14
C PRO A 88 -13.12 -8.96 6.71
N SER A 89 -12.94 -7.94 5.87
CA SER A 89 -13.19 -6.56 6.26
C SER A 89 -14.65 -6.42 6.66
N ARG A 90 -14.92 -5.72 7.77
CA ARG A 90 -16.30 -5.33 8.07
C ARG A 90 -16.84 -4.50 6.89
N PRO A 91 -18.12 -4.69 6.50
CA PRO A 91 -18.71 -3.85 5.47
C PRO A 91 -18.60 -2.38 5.93
N SER A 92 -18.11 -1.54 5.02
CA SER A 92 -18.02 -0.11 5.18
C SER A 92 -19.39 0.47 5.54
N LEU A 93 -19.40 1.68 6.10
CA LEU A 93 -20.65 2.36 6.42
C LEU A 93 -21.50 2.59 5.16
N ALA A 94 -20.85 2.87 4.02
CA ALA A 94 -21.50 2.95 2.72
C ALA A 94 -22.22 1.64 2.34
N GLU A 95 -21.53 0.49 2.41
CA GLU A 95 -22.14 -0.82 2.11
C GLU A 95 -23.28 -1.17 3.07
N ARG A 96 -23.12 -0.89 4.36
CA ARG A 96 -24.16 -1.13 5.38
C ARG A 96 -25.40 -0.26 5.17
N CYS A 97 -25.24 0.93 4.61
CA CYS A 97 -26.32 1.86 4.31
C CYS A 97 -26.84 1.72 2.86
N GLY A 98 -26.29 0.81 2.05
CA GLY A 98 -26.67 0.62 0.64
C GLY A 98 -26.23 1.76 -0.29
N TRP A 99 -25.23 2.56 0.11
CA TRP A 99 -24.67 3.61 -0.74
C TRP A 99 -23.75 2.98 -1.79
N PRO A 100 -23.87 3.31 -3.09
CA PRO A 100 -22.89 2.90 -4.09
C PRO A 100 -21.47 3.29 -3.69
N LEU A 101 -20.58 2.29 -3.66
CA LEU A 101 -19.13 2.49 -3.72
C LEU A 101 -18.81 2.97 -5.14
N ARG A 102 -18.18 4.14 -5.26
CA ARG A 102 -17.87 4.78 -6.54
C ARG A 102 -16.57 4.28 -7.13
#